data_AF-A0A2V9MLI4-F1
#
_entry.id   AF-A0A2V9MLI4-F1
#
_cell.length_a   1.000
_cell.length_b   1.000
_cell.length_c   1.000
_cell.angle_alpha   90.00
_cell.angle_beta   90.00
_cell.angle_gamma   90.00
#
_symmetry.space_group_name_H-M   'P 1'
#
loop_
_entity.id
_entity.type
_entity.pdbx_description
1 polymer ?
#
loop_
_entity_poly.entity_id
_entity_poly.type
_entity_poly.pdbx_seq_one_letter_code
_entity_poly.pdbx_strand_id
1 'polypeptide(L)'
;MSLTHAQALDLYRSDDLIGIGMEADAVRRTLHPEGVVTYIIDRNINYTNFCTEYCTFCAFYRPLKGPKAKEGYILDFDTIYEKIRETVELGGTGVLMQGGLHPDLKIDWHEQ
;
A
#
# COMPACT_ATOMS: atom_id res chain seq x y z
N MET A 1 -19.47 -19.74 -3.94
CA MET A 1 -19.63 -20.39 -2.62
C MET A 1 -18.32 -20.19 -1.88
N SER A 2 -18.33 -19.63 -0.67
CA SER A 2 -17.12 -19.34 0.08
C SER A 2 -16.51 -20.63 0.66
N LEU A 3 -15.17 -20.66 0.78
CA LEU A 3 -14.45 -21.74 1.44
C LEU A 3 -14.78 -21.79 2.92
N THR A 4 -14.91 -22.99 3.48
CA THR A 4 -14.90 -23.18 4.93
C THR A 4 -13.49 -22.98 5.48
N HIS A 5 -13.36 -22.70 6.78
CA HIS A 5 -12.06 -22.58 7.44
C HIS A 5 -11.19 -23.84 7.26
N ALA A 6 -11.79 -25.04 7.36
CA ALA A 6 -11.08 -26.30 7.17
C ALA A 6 -10.51 -26.42 5.75
N GLN A 7 -11.32 -26.15 4.73
CA GLN A 7 -10.87 -26.18 3.33
C GLN A 7 -9.77 -25.16 3.04
N ALA A 8 -9.86 -23.95 3.61
CA ALA A 8 -8.81 -22.95 3.46
C ALA A 8 -7.47 -23.41 4.08
N LEU A 9 -7.52 -24.06 5.25
CA LEU A 9 -6.34 -24.61 5.89
C LEU A 9 -5.72 -25.77 5.11
N ASP A 10 -6.56 -26.63 4.52
CA ASP A 10 -6.11 -27.74 3.68
C ASP A 10 -5.40 -27.22 2.43
N LEU A 11 -5.98 -26.22 1.74
CA LEU A 11 -5.35 -25.57 0.58
C LEU A 11 -4.02 -24.89 0.95
N TYR A 12 -3.96 -24.19 2.08
CA TYR A 12 -2.73 -23.54 2.55
C TYR A 12 -1.59 -24.53 2.82
N ARG A 13 -1.91 -25.77 3.20
CA ARG A 13 -0.93 -26.82 3.51
C ARG A 13 -0.57 -27.70 2.32
N SER A 14 -1.31 -27.60 1.22
CA SER A 14 -1.07 -28.41 0.02
C SER A 14 0.18 -27.94 -0.72
N ASP A 15 0.90 -28.90 -1.29
CA ASP A 15 2.06 -28.69 -2.17
C ASP A 15 1.67 -28.61 -3.66
N ASP A 16 0.39 -28.81 -3.99
CA ASP A 16 -0.13 -28.72 -5.35
C ASP A 16 -0.43 -27.27 -5.76
N LEU A 17 0.64 -26.50 -5.97
CA LEU A 17 0.55 -25.11 -6.42
C LEU A 17 -0.21 -24.97 -7.75
N ILE A 18 -0.09 -25.94 -8.65
CA ILE A 18 -0.73 -25.91 -9.97
C ILE A 18 -2.24 -26.10 -9.82
N GLY A 19 -2.68 -27.10 -9.07
CA GLY A 19 -4.11 -27.33 -8.79
C GLY A 19 -4.75 -26.13 -8.11
N ILE A 20 -4.09 -25.55 -7.10
CA ILE A 20 -4.57 -24.33 -6.43
C ILE A 20 -4.67 -23.15 -7.42
N GLY A 21 -3.66 -22.97 -8.27
CA GLY A 21 -3.65 -21.93 -9.29
C GLY A 21 -4.77 -22.07 -10.32
N MET A 22 -5.09 -23.31 -10.73
CA MET A 22 -6.20 -23.60 -11.63
C MET A 22 -7.56 -23.27 -11.02
N GLU A 23 -7.80 -23.64 -9.76
CA GLU A 23 -9.03 -23.30 -9.05
C GLU A 23 -9.17 -21.79 -8.83
N ALA A 24 -8.06 -21.10 -8.51
CA ALA A 24 -8.04 -19.65 -8.41
C ALA A 24 -8.37 -18.96 -9.75
N ASP A 25 -7.80 -19.43 -10.88
CA ASP A 25 -8.15 -18.90 -12.20
C ASP A 25 -9.59 -19.22 -12.60
N ALA A 26 -10.14 -20.38 -12.21
CA ALA A 26 -11.54 -20.71 -12.45
C ALA A 26 -12.49 -19.73 -11.74
N VAL A 27 -12.20 -19.37 -10.49
CA VAL A 27 -12.92 -18.32 -9.75
C VAL A 27 -12.76 -16.96 -10.44
N ARG A 28 -11.52 -16.58 -10.81
CA ARG A 28 -11.27 -15.33 -11.55
C ARG A 28 -12.07 -15.26 -12.85
N ARG A 29 -12.14 -16.34 -13.64
CA ARG A 29 -12.93 -16.40 -14.89
C ARG A 29 -14.43 -16.28 -14.65
N THR A 30 -14.91 -16.76 -13.50
CA THR A 30 -16.32 -16.60 -13.12
C THR A 30 -16.64 -15.15 -12.80
N LEU A 31 -15.73 -14.45 -12.10
CA LEU A 31 -15.91 -13.05 -11.71
C LEU A 31 -15.62 -12.06 -12.84
N HIS A 32 -14.69 -12.41 -13.73
CA HIS A 32 -14.19 -11.57 -14.83
C HIS A 32 -14.21 -12.35 -16.16
N PRO A 33 -15.41 -12.69 -16.67
CA PRO A 33 -15.57 -13.55 -17.86
C PRO A 33 -15.00 -12.92 -19.14
N GLU A 34 -14.90 -11.60 -19.21
CA GLU A 34 -14.34 -10.84 -20.33
C GLU A 34 -12.83 -11.06 -20.51
N GLY A 35 -12.12 -11.54 -19.49
CA GLY A 35 -10.68 -11.77 -19.56
C GLY A 35 -9.85 -10.49 -19.69
N VAL A 36 -10.42 -9.32 -19.39
CA VAL A 36 -9.74 -8.03 -19.43
C VAL A 36 -9.00 -7.81 -18.12
N VAL A 37 -7.70 -7.57 -18.22
CA VAL A 37 -6.86 -7.16 -17.08
C VAL A 37 -6.69 -5.65 -17.14
N THR A 38 -7.16 -4.96 -16.11
CA THR A 38 -7.05 -3.50 -15.99
C THR A 38 -5.86 -3.10 -15.12
N TYR A 39 -5.41 -1.87 -15.27
CA TYR A 39 -4.43 -1.24 -14.38
C TYR A 39 -4.84 0.21 -14.13
N ILE A 40 -4.29 0.79 -13.05
CA ILE A 40 -4.36 2.22 -12.79
C ILE A 40 -2.93 2.77 -12.70
N ILE A 41 -2.77 4.04 -13.04
CA ILE A 41 -1.54 4.77 -12.75
C ILE A 41 -1.81 5.52 -11.44
N ASP A 42 -1.09 5.14 -10.39
CA ASP A 42 -1.16 5.77 -9.08
C ASP A 42 0.22 6.18 -8.58
N ARG A 43 0.25 6.99 -7.51
CA ARG A 43 1.49 7.38 -6.87
C ARG A 43 1.41 7.25 -5.36
N ASN A 44 2.39 6.53 -4.79
CA ASN A 44 2.66 6.59 -3.36
C ASN A 44 3.35 7.91 -3.04
N ILE A 45 2.70 8.74 -2.23
CA ILE A 45 3.27 9.96 -1.66
C ILE A 45 3.62 9.64 -0.23
N ASN A 46 4.90 9.37 -0.03
CA ASN A 46 5.47 9.16 1.29
C ASN A 46 5.66 10.51 1.99
N TYR A 47 4.63 11.01 2.70
CA TYR A 47 4.65 12.38 3.23
C TYR A 47 5.55 12.54 4.47
N THR A 48 5.78 11.46 5.22
CA THR A 48 6.78 11.41 6.29
C THR A 48 7.24 9.99 6.53
N ASN A 49 8.50 9.81 6.90
CA ASN A 49 9.02 8.53 7.39
C ASN A 49 9.21 8.52 8.93
N PHE A 50 8.91 9.62 9.61
CA PHE A 50 8.90 9.68 11.06
C PHE A 50 7.72 8.88 11.61
N CYS A 51 7.99 8.04 12.60
CA CYS A 51 6.97 7.17 13.17
C CYS A 51 7.22 6.97 14.67
N THR A 52 6.15 6.90 15.46
CA THR A 52 6.22 6.52 16.87
C THR A 52 6.35 5.01 17.07
N GLU A 53 5.91 4.21 16.10
CA GLU A 53 5.84 2.74 16.22
C GLU A 53 7.05 2.05 15.59
N TYR A 54 7.58 1.02 16.25
CA TYR A 54 8.74 0.26 15.78
C TYR A 54 8.33 -1.13 15.29
N CYS A 55 8.02 -1.23 14.00
CA CYS A 55 7.76 -2.52 13.36
C CYS A 55 9.07 -3.19 12.94
N THR A 56 9.30 -4.44 13.37
CA THR A 56 10.54 -5.18 13.11
C THR A 56 10.82 -5.45 11.62
N PHE A 57 9.79 -5.40 10.78
CA PHE A 57 9.88 -5.60 9.33
C PHE A 57 9.94 -4.28 8.54
N CYS A 58 9.81 -3.11 9.18
CA CYS A 58 9.69 -1.83 8.50
C CYS A 58 11.05 -1.13 8.35
N ALA A 59 11.58 -1.10 7.12
CA ALA A 59 12.80 -0.34 6.80
C ALA A 59 12.58 1.18 6.68
N PHE A 60 11.31 1.60 6.54
CA PHE A 60 10.95 3.00 6.32
C PHE A 60 11.01 3.84 7.60
N TYR A 61 10.78 3.23 8.76
CA TYR A 61 10.75 3.87 10.08
C TYR A 61 11.96 4.78 10.35
N ARG A 62 11.71 6.02 10.77
CA ARG A 62 12.68 6.86 11.48
C ARG A 62 12.10 7.35 12.82
N PRO A 63 12.88 7.27 13.92
CA PRO A 63 12.45 7.78 15.20
C PRO A 63 12.41 9.31 15.18
N LEU A 64 11.58 9.93 16.01
CA LEU A 64 11.55 11.39 16.18
C LEU A 64 12.81 11.96 16.87
N LYS A 65 13.58 11.11 17.57
CA LYS A 65 14.77 11.51 18.34
C LYS A 65 15.92 10.53 18.14
N GLY A 66 17.12 10.98 18.46
CA GLY A 66 18.34 10.19 18.37
C GLY A 66 19.02 10.24 17.00
N PRO A 67 20.08 9.44 16.77
CA PRO A 67 20.94 9.58 15.60
C PRO A 67 20.21 9.40 14.26
N LYS A 68 19.30 8.41 14.18
CA LYS A 68 18.52 8.11 12.97
C LYS A 68 17.43 9.14 12.66
N ALA A 69 17.09 10.04 13.59
CA ALA A 69 16.11 11.09 13.35
C ALA A 69 16.58 12.08 12.27
N LYS A 70 17.89 12.18 12.03
CA LYS A 70 18.49 13.01 10.97
C LYS A 70 18.13 12.56 9.56
N GLU A 71 17.74 11.31 9.39
CA GLU A 71 17.24 10.74 8.12
C GLU A 71 15.72 10.87 7.98
N GLY A 72 15.06 11.42 9.01
CA GLY A 72 13.64 11.64 9.01
C GLY A 72 13.24 12.90 8.25
N TYR A 73 12.05 12.90 7.67
CA TYR A 73 11.52 14.04 6.92
C TYR A 73 10.01 14.17 7.07
N ILE A 74 9.51 15.38 6.80
CA ILE A 74 8.11 15.66 6.49
C ILE A 74 8.15 16.45 5.18
N LEU A 75 7.42 16.00 4.16
CA LEU A 75 7.28 16.75 2.92
C LEU A 75 6.41 17.98 3.18
N ASP A 76 6.82 19.12 2.65
CA ASP A 76 5.97 20.29 2.58
C ASP A 76 4.85 20.10 1.53
N PHE A 77 3.78 20.89 1.66
CA PHE A 77 2.61 20.78 0.78
C PHE A 77 2.94 21.09 -0.68
N ASP A 78 3.84 22.03 -0.98
CA ASP A 78 4.23 22.34 -2.35
C ASP A 78 4.88 21.13 -3.02
N THR A 79 5.77 20.43 -2.32
CA THR A 79 6.37 19.16 -2.76
C THR A 79 5.31 18.06 -2.96
N ILE A 80 4.31 17.99 -2.08
CA ILE A 80 3.19 17.03 -2.23
C ILE A 80 2.36 17.37 -3.48
N TYR A 81 2.01 18.64 -3.67
CA TYR A 81 1.24 19.10 -4.83
C TYR A 81 1.99 18.93 -6.14
N GLU A 82 3.30 19.12 -6.16
CA GLU A 82 4.14 18.80 -7.32
C GLU A 82 4.03 17.32 -7.67
N LYS A 83 4.14 16.43 -6.67
CA LYS A 83 4.00 15.00 -6.91
C LYS A 83 2.63 14.62 -7.44
N ILE A 84 1.57 15.27 -6.97
CA ILE A 84 0.21 15.07 -7.48
C ILE A 84 0.11 15.56 -8.92
N ARG A 85 0.63 16.75 -9.24
CA ARG A 85 0.62 17.32 -10.58
C ARG A 85 1.32 16.42 -11.59
N GLU A 86 2.54 15.99 -11.28
CA GLU A 86 3.28 15.01 -12.10
C GLU A 86 2.47 13.72 -12.32
N THR A 87 1.73 13.24 -11.30
CA THR A 87 0.88 12.04 -11.42
C THR A 87 -0.24 12.28 -12.43
N VAL A 88 -0.92 13.42 -12.34
CA VAL A 88 -1.99 13.80 -13.27
C VAL A 88 -1.46 13.96 -14.69
N GLU A 89 -0.30 14.59 -14.87
CA GLU A 89 0.34 14.77 -16.18
C GLU A 89 0.70 13.43 -16.85
N LEU A 90 1.03 12.41 -16.05
CA LEU A 90 1.27 11.04 -16.52
C LEU A 90 -0.02 10.23 -16.77
N GLY A 91 -1.20 10.84 -16.60
CA GLY A 91 -2.49 10.17 -16.75
C GLY A 91 -2.92 9.34 -15.53
N GLY A 92 -2.31 9.59 -14.38
CA GLY A 92 -2.66 8.95 -13.12
C GLY A 92 -3.98 9.43 -12.53
N THR A 93 -4.69 8.51 -11.88
CA THR A 93 -6.05 8.72 -11.35
C THR A 93 -6.14 8.51 -9.85
N GLY A 94 -5.03 8.21 -9.17
CA GLY A 94 -5.01 7.95 -7.75
C GLY A 94 -3.69 8.36 -7.10
N VAL A 95 -3.77 8.76 -5.84
CA VAL A 95 -2.61 8.95 -4.98
C VAL A 95 -2.84 8.21 -3.66
N LEU A 96 -1.76 7.65 -3.13
CA LEU A 96 -1.75 6.99 -1.84
C LEU A 96 -0.89 7.80 -0.90
N MET A 97 -1.54 8.49 0.04
CA MET A 97 -0.86 9.22 1.11
C MET A 97 -0.39 8.22 2.17
N GLN A 98 0.88 7.86 2.11
CA GLN A 98 1.49 6.87 2.99
C GLN A 98 2.54 7.53 3.88
N GLY A 99 2.64 7.15 5.15
CA GLY A 99 3.63 7.76 6.02
C GLY A 99 3.76 7.02 7.34
N GLY A 100 4.75 7.41 8.11
CA GLY A 100 4.85 6.98 9.49
C GLY A 100 3.82 7.67 10.38
N LEU A 101 3.59 7.09 11.57
CA LEU A 101 2.70 7.66 12.58
C LEU A 101 3.38 8.84 13.28
N HIS A 102 3.27 10.03 12.71
CA HIS A 102 3.82 11.25 13.31
C HIS A 102 2.85 11.81 14.36
N PRO A 103 3.28 12.05 15.62
CA PRO A 103 2.38 12.47 16.69
C PRO A 103 1.78 13.86 16.47
N ASP A 104 2.48 14.74 15.74
CA ASP A 104 2.04 16.12 15.51
C ASP A 104 1.25 16.31 14.20
N LEU A 105 1.25 15.32 13.29
CA LEU A 105 0.45 15.38 12.06
C LEU A 105 -0.94 14.82 12.39
N LYS A 106 -1.80 15.71 12.89
CA LYS A 106 -3.18 15.40 13.25
C LYS A 106 -4.09 15.50 12.02
N ILE A 107 -5.38 15.22 12.19
CA ILE A 107 -6.34 15.17 11.10
C ILE A 107 -6.42 16.49 10.31
N ASP A 108 -6.29 17.63 11.00
CA ASP A 108 -6.25 18.98 10.43
C ASP A 108 -5.05 19.22 9.50
N TRP A 109 -3.98 18.45 9.62
CA TRP A 109 -2.89 18.47 8.65
C TRP A 109 -3.31 17.77 7.34
N HIS A 110 -4.13 16.72 7.41
CA HIS A 110 -4.62 15.98 6.23
C HIS A 110 -5.80 16.66 5.53
N GLU A 111 -6.44 17.64 6.17
CA GLU A 111 -7.55 18.42 5.61
C GLU A 111 -7.10 19.69 4.87
N GLN A 112 -5.81 20.04 4.98
CA GLN A 112 -5.17 21.14 4.24
C GLN A 112 -4.84 20.74 2.80
#